data_AF-A0A8S3GAM3-F1
#
_entry.id   AF-A0A8S3GAM3-F1
#
_cell.length_a   1.000
_cell.length_b   1.000
_cell.length_c   1.000
_cell.angle_alpha   90.00
_cell.angle_beta   90.00
_cell.angle_gamma   90.00
#
_symmetry.space_group_name_H-M   'P 1'
#
loop_
_entity.id
_entity.type
_entity.pdbx_description
1 polymer ?
#
loop_
_entity_poly.entity_id
_entity_poly.type
_entity_poly.pdbx_seq_one_letter_code
_entity_poly.pdbx_strand_id
1 'polypeptide(L)'
;PYAGARAGQGVYPISYANSLVPVQFELPRINPYYIGKSYCCFYAAHSPPDRFIDALIKVDAESKKECAIWELPFTSPSEPVFVPKPHANGDHNSIEDDGVVLSVVLDQKRKQSFLLVLDRSTFTELGRAYVPIHIPLSFHGNFY
;
A
#
# COMPACT_ATOMS: atom_id res chain seq x y z
N PRO A 1 17.05 18.33 -3.45
CA PRO A 1 17.45 18.66 -2.08
C PRO A 1 16.24 19.07 -1.22
N TYR A 2 15.54 18.09 -0.64
CA TYR A 2 14.67 18.30 0.51
C TYR A 2 14.82 17.08 1.42
N ALA A 3 16.01 17.01 2.03
CA ALA A 3 16.19 16.27 3.27
C ALA A 3 15.57 17.14 4.37
N GLY A 4 14.35 16.78 4.76
CA GLY A 4 13.65 17.37 5.88
C GLY A 4 12.96 16.24 6.63
N ALA A 5 13.71 15.57 7.49
CA ALA A 5 13.13 14.70 8.51
C ALA A 5 12.10 15.54 9.28
N ARG A 6 10.82 15.27 9.09
CA ARG A 6 9.77 15.90 9.89
C ARG A 6 9.84 15.30 11.29
N ALA A 7 10.47 16.04 12.19
CA ALA A 7 10.30 15.88 13.62
C ALA A 7 8.85 16.24 13.98
N GLY A 8 8.14 15.27 14.55
CA GLY A 8 6.75 15.39 14.95
C GLY A 8 6.19 14.04 15.36
N GLN A 9 6.82 13.40 16.36
CA GLN A 9 6.19 12.27 17.03
C GLN A 9 4.97 12.80 17.79
N GLY A 10 3.78 12.63 17.21
CA GLY A 10 2.55 12.69 17.98
C GLY A 10 2.63 11.70 19.15
N VAL A 11 2.09 12.08 20.30
CA VAL A 11 1.96 11.15 21.44
C VAL A 11 0.92 10.11 21.03
N TYR A 12 1.38 8.98 20.52
CA TYR A 12 0.50 7.86 20.20
C TYR A 12 -0.04 7.26 21.51
N PRO A 13 -1.35 6.90 21.57
CA PRO A 13 -1.93 6.28 22.76
C PRO A 13 -1.20 4.97 23.13
N ILE A 14 -1.35 4.51 24.39
CA ILE A 14 -0.73 3.27 24.90
C ILE A 14 -0.99 2.05 24.00
N SER A 15 -2.08 2.06 23.21
CA SER A 15 -2.35 1.05 22.18
C SER A 15 -1.21 0.85 21.18
N TYR A 16 -0.32 1.83 21.02
CA TYR A 16 0.83 1.77 20.12
C TYR A 16 2.13 1.29 20.77
N ALA A 17 2.16 1.00 22.08
CA ALA A 17 3.39 0.68 22.83
C ALA A 17 4.15 -0.54 22.30
N ASN A 18 3.48 -1.46 21.59
CA ASN A 18 4.07 -2.63 20.93
C ASN A 18 3.76 -2.67 19.42
N SER A 19 3.44 -1.52 18.82
CA SER A 19 3.16 -1.46 17.38
C SER A 19 4.41 -1.72 16.56
N LEU A 20 4.24 -2.42 15.44
CA LEU A 20 5.31 -2.63 14.46
C LEU A 20 5.79 -1.29 13.91
N VAL A 21 4.85 -0.40 13.58
CA VAL A 21 5.08 0.97 13.13
C VAL A 21 3.96 1.83 13.71
N PRO A 22 4.21 3.03 14.25
CA PRO A 22 3.19 3.83 14.91
C PRO A 22 2.36 4.63 13.90
N VAL A 23 1.72 3.95 12.94
CA VAL A 23 0.82 4.55 11.96
C VAL A 23 -0.49 3.80 11.88
N GLN A 24 -1.54 4.51 11.49
CA GLN A 24 -2.85 3.91 11.27
C GLN A 24 -2.93 3.31 9.87
N PHE A 25 -3.19 2.01 9.79
CA PHE A 25 -3.38 1.32 8.53
C PHE A 25 -4.42 0.20 8.69
N GLU A 26 -5.01 -0.21 7.57
CA GLU A 26 -5.99 -1.28 7.47
C GLU A 26 -5.81 -2.05 6.16
N LEU A 27 -6.51 -3.17 6.00
CA LEU A 27 -6.47 -4.00 4.79
C LEU A 27 -5.03 -4.39 4.37
N PRO A 28 -4.24 -5.00 5.28
CA PRO A 28 -2.84 -5.30 5.03
C PRO A 28 -2.69 -6.47 4.04
N ARG A 29 -1.67 -6.36 3.18
CA ARG A 29 -1.30 -7.36 2.17
C ARG A 29 0.21 -7.57 2.16
N ILE A 30 0.60 -8.82 1.97
CA ILE A 30 2.00 -9.24 1.78
C ILE A 30 2.13 -9.98 0.46
N ASN A 31 3.35 -10.38 0.09
CA ASN A 31 3.54 -11.34 -0.98
C ASN A 31 2.86 -12.67 -0.61
N PRO A 32 1.92 -13.21 -1.43
CA PRO A 32 1.20 -14.44 -1.11
C PRO A 32 2.09 -15.67 -0.92
N TYR A 33 3.30 -15.71 -1.52
CA TYR A 33 4.26 -16.81 -1.32
C TYR A 33 4.90 -16.85 0.07
N TYR A 34 4.69 -15.81 0.87
CA TYR A 34 5.25 -15.61 2.21
C TYR A 34 4.21 -15.74 3.33
N ILE A 35 2.98 -16.17 3.01
CA ILE A 35 1.96 -16.46 4.03
C ILE A 35 2.50 -17.54 4.98
N GLY A 36 2.48 -17.23 6.28
CA GLY A 36 3.00 -18.11 7.34
C GLY A 36 4.52 -18.17 7.46
N LYS A 37 5.26 -17.31 6.76
CA LYS A 37 6.73 -17.22 6.80
C LYS A 37 7.18 -15.85 7.31
N SER A 38 8.46 -15.72 7.68
CA SER A 38 9.09 -14.41 7.83
C SER A 38 9.03 -13.66 6.50
N TYR A 39 8.72 -12.36 6.54
CA TYR A 39 8.49 -11.52 5.37
C TYR A 39 9.13 -10.14 5.59
N CYS A 40 9.59 -9.50 4.52
CA CYS A 40 10.31 -8.23 4.58
C CYS A 40 9.39 -7.02 4.48
N CYS A 41 8.25 -7.13 3.81
CA CYS A 41 7.40 -5.98 3.50
C CYS A 41 5.91 -6.30 3.57
N PHE A 42 5.11 -5.30 3.94
CA PHE A 42 3.67 -5.30 3.73
C PHE A 42 3.19 -3.98 3.14
N TYR A 43 1.99 -4.03 2.55
CA TYR A 43 1.29 -2.93 1.94
C TYR A 43 -0.07 -2.79 2.62
N ALA A 44 -0.56 -1.57 2.81
CA ALA A 44 -1.84 -1.38 3.47
C ALA A 44 -2.53 -0.10 2.99
N ALA A 45 -3.85 -0.05 3.17
CA ALA A 45 -4.59 1.19 3.12
C ALA A 45 -4.19 2.03 4.35
N HIS A 46 -3.87 3.30 4.13
CA HIS A 46 -3.35 4.20 5.16
C HIS A 46 -4.30 5.37 5.40
N SER A 47 -4.47 5.71 6.67
CA SER A 47 -5.18 6.90 7.12
C SER A 47 -4.16 7.84 7.75
N PRO A 48 -3.68 8.86 7.01
CA PRO A 48 -2.93 9.95 7.64
C PRO A 48 -3.78 10.61 8.74
N PRO A 49 -3.17 11.34 9.69
CA PRO A 49 -3.91 12.03 10.75
C PRO A 49 -5.07 12.87 10.20
N ASP A 50 -6.23 12.77 10.86
CA ASP A 50 -7.47 13.48 10.51
C ASP A 50 -8.08 13.14 9.14
N ARG A 51 -7.57 12.10 8.46
CA ARG A 51 -8.03 11.62 7.15
C ARG A 51 -8.49 10.16 7.25
N PHE A 52 -9.38 9.74 6.35
CA PHE A 52 -9.94 8.39 6.35
C PHE A 52 -9.63 7.70 5.02
N ILE A 53 -8.71 6.72 5.06
CA ILE A 53 -8.35 5.82 3.96
C ILE A 53 -8.23 6.56 2.61
N ASP A 54 -7.24 7.44 2.53
CA ASP A 54 -6.96 8.24 1.34
C ASP A 54 -5.48 8.21 0.92
N ALA A 55 -4.74 7.24 1.47
CA ALA A 55 -3.37 6.92 1.10
C ALA A 55 -3.16 5.40 1.08
N LEU A 56 -2.08 4.98 0.43
CA LEU A 56 -1.51 3.64 0.53
C LEU A 56 -0.14 3.75 1.17
N ILE A 57 0.27 2.72 1.90
CA ILE A 57 1.58 2.67 2.56
C ILE A 57 2.31 1.37 2.26
N LYS A 58 3.63 1.46 2.09
CA LYS A 58 4.57 0.34 2.12
C LYS A 58 5.36 0.43 3.43
N VAL A 59 5.45 -0.67 4.16
CA VAL A 59 6.19 -0.77 5.42
C VAL A 59 7.17 -1.92 5.33
N ASP A 60 8.40 -1.68 5.78
CA ASP A 60 9.41 -2.71 6.00
C ASP A 60 9.21 -3.29 7.41
N ALA A 61 8.91 -4.59 7.44
CA ALA A 61 8.58 -5.33 8.65
C ALA A 61 9.84 -5.68 9.48
N GLU A 62 11.01 -5.76 8.84
CA GLU A 62 12.29 -6.05 9.50
C GLU A 62 12.82 -4.79 10.19
N SER A 63 12.93 -3.69 9.45
CA SER A 63 13.44 -2.43 9.97
C SER A 63 12.39 -1.62 10.73
N LYS A 64 11.12 -2.05 10.67
CA LYS A 64 9.98 -1.44 11.38
C LYS A 64 9.75 0.02 10.99
N LYS A 65 9.81 0.29 9.69
CA LYS A 65 9.76 1.65 9.14
C LYS A 65 8.80 1.76 7.98
N GLU A 66 8.15 2.91 7.91
CA GLU A 66 7.45 3.36 6.71
C GLU A 66 8.49 3.57 5.59
N CYS A 67 8.31 2.87 4.46
CA CYS A 67 9.21 3.01 3.33
C CYS A 67 8.72 4.08 2.36
N ALA A 68 7.41 4.08 2.08
CA ALA A 68 6.80 4.97 1.11
C ALA A 68 5.30 5.10 1.35
N ILE A 69 4.76 6.24 0.94
CA ILE A 69 3.33 6.53 0.96
C ILE A 69 2.95 6.99 -0.45
N TRP A 70 1.85 6.44 -0.96
CA TRP A 70 1.20 6.95 -2.15
C TRP A 70 -0.08 7.67 -1.74
N GLU A 71 -0.27 8.89 -2.22
CA GLU A 71 -1.49 9.66 -2.02
C GLU A 71 -1.77 10.53 -3.24
N LEU A 72 -3.06 10.80 -3.48
CA LEU A 72 -3.51 11.70 -4.53
C LEU A 72 -4.72 12.50 -4.04
N PRO A 73 -4.73 13.84 -4.15
CA PRO A 73 -5.85 14.64 -3.66
C PRO A 73 -7.20 14.25 -4.27
N PHE A 74 -8.25 14.28 -3.44
CA PHE A 74 -9.63 13.93 -3.83
C PHE A 74 -9.79 12.48 -4.31
N THR A 75 -8.99 11.58 -3.75
CA THR A 75 -9.09 10.15 -4.04
C THR A 75 -9.13 9.30 -2.78
N SER A 76 -9.72 8.11 -2.90
CA SER A 76 -9.79 7.12 -1.82
C SER A 76 -9.41 5.75 -2.40
N PRO A 77 -8.21 5.22 -2.10
CA PRO A 77 -7.79 3.90 -2.53
C PRO A 77 -8.45 2.80 -1.68
N SER A 78 -8.71 1.66 -2.31
CA SER A 78 -9.12 0.42 -1.64
C SER A 78 -7.90 -0.43 -1.26
N GLU A 79 -8.10 -1.68 -0.82
CA GLU A 79 -7.02 -2.61 -0.48
C GLU A 79 -5.93 -2.71 -1.57
N PRO A 80 -4.64 -2.57 -1.18
CA PRO A 80 -3.51 -2.73 -2.10
C PRO A 80 -3.13 -4.21 -2.30
N VAL A 81 -3.54 -4.80 -3.41
CA VAL A 81 -3.24 -6.19 -3.77
C VAL A 81 -1.83 -6.29 -4.39
N PHE A 82 -0.90 -6.96 -3.71
CA PHE A 82 0.41 -7.27 -4.28
C PHE A 82 0.31 -8.40 -5.32
N VAL A 83 0.96 -8.21 -6.47
CA VAL A 83 1.06 -9.19 -7.55
C VAL A 83 2.54 -9.46 -7.83
N PRO A 84 3.04 -10.67 -7.51
CA PRO A 84 4.43 -11.02 -7.75
C PRO A 84 4.73 -11.07 -9.24
N LYS A 85 5.96 -10.71 -9.61
CA LYS A 85 6.46 -10.84 -10.97
C LYS A 85 6.50 -12.34 -11.35
N PRO A 86 5.99 -12.72 -12.53
CA PRO A 86 6.10 -14.10 -12.99
C PRO A 86 7.56 -14.44 -13.30
N HIS A 87 8.05 -15.57 -12.78
CA HIS A 87 9.38 -16.09 -13.09
C HIS A 87 9.29 -17.19 -14.13
N ALA A 88 10.11 -17.10 -15.18
CA ALA A 88 10.08 -17.98 -16.34
C ALA A 88 10.26 -19.48 -16.00
N ASN A 89 10.93 -19.79 -14.88
CA ASN A 89 11.28 -21.15 -14.50
C ASN A 89 10.52 -21.66 -13.27
N GLY A 90 9.54 -20.90 -12.75
CA GLY A 90 8.84 -21.23 -11.51
C GLY A 90 9.70 -21.15 -10.24
N ASP A 91 10.96 -20.72 -10.36
CA ASP A 91 11.82 -20.44 -9.22
C ASP A 91 11.40 -19.11 -8.57
N HIS A 92 11.04 -19.15 -7.28
CA HIS A 92 10.61 -18.00 -6.50
C HIS A 92 11.76 -17.38 -5.69
N ASN A 93 13.01 -17.65 -6.06
CA ASN A 93 14.21 -17.09 -5.41
C ASN A 93 14.46 -15.60 -5.72
N SER A 94 13.41 -14.85 -6.09
CA SER A 94 13.47 -13.41 -6.29
C SER A 94 13.34 -12.66 -4.98
N ILE A 95 13.74 -11.38 -5.01
CA ILE A 95 13.45 -10.43 -3.94
C ILE A 95 11.95 -10.51 -3.64
N GLU A 96 11.57 -10.66 -2.36
CA GLU A 96 10.19 -10.89 -1.92
C GLU A 96 9.22 -9.84 -2.46
N ASP A 97 9.66 -8.58 -2.55
CA ASP A 97 8.85 -7.49 -3.05
C ASP A 97 8.88 -7.37 -4.59
N ASP A 98 9.44 -8.32 -5.35
CA ASP A 98 9.48 -8.28 -6.82
C ASP A 98 8.12 -8.50 -7.48
N GLY A 99 7.46 -7.39 -7.81
CA GLY A 99 6.13 -7.36 -8.40
C GLY A 99 5.58 -5.95 -8.58
N VAL A 100 4.26 -5.83 -8.52
CA VAL A 100 3.52 -4.57 -8.53
C VAL A 100 2.44 -4.58 -7.44
N VAL A 101 1.94 -3.41 -7.08
CA VAL A 101 0.78 -3.27 -6.19
C VAL A 101 -0.38 -2.67 -6.95
N LEU A 102 -1.54 -3.31 -6.86
CA LEU A 102 -2.78 -2.89 -7.49
C LEU A 102 -3.75 -2.34 -6.45
N SER A 103 -4.43 -1.24 -6.74
CA SER A 103 -5.53 -0.76 -5.89
C SER A 103 -6.61 -0.11 -6.73
N VAL A 104 -7.88 -0.35 -6.40
CA VAL A 104 -9.00 0.39 -6.99
C VAL A 104 -9.14 1.70 -6.23
N VAL A 105 -9.07 2.81 -6.96
CA VAL A 105 -9.12 4.16 -6.39
C VAL A 105 -10.36 4.89 -6.88
N LEU A 106 -11.14 5.42 -5.95
CA LEU A 106 -12.26 6.31 -6.26
C LEU A 106 -11.72 7.73 -6.52
N ASP A 107 -11.91 8.25 -7.74
CA ASP A 107 -11.65 9.65 -8.09
C ASP A 107 -12.94 10.46 -7.87
N GLN A 108 -12.97 11.21 -6.76
CA GLN A 108 -14.16 11.96 -6.34
C GLN A 108 -14.47 13.12 -7.30
N LYS A 109 -13.45 13.68 -7.97
CA LYS A 109 -13.61 14.76 -8.95
C LYS A 109 -14.25 14.24 -10.24
N ARG A 110 -13.80 13.07 -10.71
CA ARG A 110 -14.34 12.44 -11.94
C ARG A 110 -15.63 11.65 -11.69
N LYS A 111 -15.96 11.34 -10.43
CA LYS A 111 -17.07 10.42 -10.06
C LYS A 111 -16.92 9.06 -10.74
N GLN A 112 -15.68 8.61 -10.88
CA GLN A 112 -15.26 7.38 -11.54
C GLN A 112 -14.17 6.73 -10.71
N SER A 113 -13.96 5.43 -10.89
CA SER A 113 -12.81 4.74 -10.28
C SER A 113 -11.76 4.40 -11.33
N PHE A 114 -10.54 4.16 -10.88
CA PHE A 114 -9.47 3.62 -11.70
C PHE A 114 -8.72 2.52 -10.96
N LEU A 115 -8.19 1.55 -11.72
CA LEU A 115 -7.21 0.62 -11.21
C LEU A 115 -5.83 1.28 -11.29
N LEU A 116 -5.22 1.51 -10.13
CA LEU A 116 -3.87 2.01 -9.96
C LEU A 116 -2.86 0.86 -10.02
N VAL A 117 -1.71 1.10 -10.66
CA VAL A 117 -0.56 0.19 -10.64
C VAL A 117 0.65 0.94 -10.06
N LEU A 118 1.19 0.44 -8.95
CA LEU A 118 2.37 0.99 -8.29
C LEU A 118 3.58 0.10 -8.50
N ASP A 119 4.74 0.72 -8.70
CA ASP A 119 6.04 0.07 -8.65
C ASP A 119 6.34 -0.41 -7.23
N ARG A 120 6.86 -1.64 -7.11
CA ARG A 120 7.14 -2.21 -5.79
C ARG A 120 8.25 -1.52 -5.02
N SER A 121 9.25 -0.97 -5.69
CA SER A 121 10.48 -0.45 -5.08
C SER A 121 10.29 0.99 -4.66
N THR A 122 9.81 1.82 -5.58
CA THR A 122 9.65 3.26 -5.37
C THR A 122 8.27 3.61 -4.83
N PHE A 123 7.29 2.71 -4.96
CA PHE A 123 5.89 2.97 -4.64
C PHE A 123 5.31 4.14 -5.45
N THR A 124 5.87 4.40 -6.63
CA THR A 124 5.38 5.40 -7.58
C THR A 124 4.45 4.75 -8.60
N GLU A 125 3.54 5.53 -9.15
CA GLU A 125 2.62 5.06 -10.18
C GLU A 125 3.35 4.67 -11.47
N LEU A 126 3.10 3.44 -11.93
CA LEU A 126 3.48 2.93 -13.24
C LEU A 126 2.40 3.20 -14.30
N GLY A 127 1.14 3.25 -13.87
CA GLY A 127 0.02 3.60 -14.73
C GLY A 127 -1.33 3.39 -14.04
N ARG A 128 -2.41 3.71 -14.76
CA ARG A 128 -3.78 3.49 -14.31
C ARG A 128 -4.73 3.20 -15.46
N ALA A 129 -5.82 2.49 -15.15
CA ALA A 129 -6.93 2.23 -16.08
C ALA A 129 -8.25 2.72 -15.48
N TYR A 130 -8.91 3.67 -16.14
CA TYR A 130 -10.21 4.18 -15.71
C TYR A 130 -11.35 3.23 -16.07
N VAL A 131 -12.33 3.13 -15.17
CA VAL A 131 -13.64 2.52 -15.45
C VAL A 131 -14.72 3.61 -15.52
N PRO A 132 -15.72 3.50 -16.41
CA PRO A 132 -16.73 4.55 -16.61
C PRO A 132 -17.80 4.60 -15.48
N ILE A 133 -17.52 4.01 -14.33
CA ILE A 133 -18.40 3.91 -13.17
C ILE A 133 -17.63 4.28 -11.90
N HIS A 134 -18.36 4.64 -10.84
CA HIS A 134 -17.78 4.69 -9.50
C HIS A 134 -17.84 3.28 -8.90
N ILE A 135 -16.69 2.77 -8.48
CA ILE A 135 -16.58 1.59 -7.63
C ILE A 135 -16.41 2.12 -6.20
N PRO A 136 -17.36 1.85 -5.28
CA PRO A 136 -17.23 2.23 -3.87
C PRO A 136 -15.96 1.65 -3.24
N LEU A 137 -15.55 2.19 -2.10
CA LEU A 137 -14.45 1.62 -1.30
C LEU A 137 -14.68 0.12 -1.11
N SER A 138 -13.76 -0.68 -1.64
CA SER A 138 -13.84 -2.14 -1.58
C SER A 138 -12.88 -2.67 -0.52
N PHE A 139 -13.25 -3.80 0.08
CA PHE A 139 -12.47 -4.42 1.15
C PHE A 139 -11.45 -5.39 0.55
N HIS A 140 -11.85 -6.62 0.25
CA HIS A 140 -10.88 -7.65 -0.16
C HIS A 140 -10.94 -7.96 -1.65
N GLY A 141 -9.78 -8.18 -2.26
CA GLY A 141 -9.62 -8.64 -3.64
C GLY A 141 -8.50 -9.67 -3.79
N ASN A 142 -8.51 -10.47 -4.86
CA ASN A 142 -7.42 -11.39 -5.17
C ASN A 142 -7.09 -11.34 -6.66
N PHE A 143 -5.83 -11.64 -6.97
CA PHE A 143 -5.31 -11.76 -8.33
C PHE A 143 -5.06 -13.24 -8.62
N TYR A 144 -5.40 -13.70 -9.83
CA TYR A 144 -5.33 -15.09 -10.28
C TYR A 144 -4.63 -15.19 -11.64
#